data_AF-A0A3B0UJ70-F1
#
_entry.id   AF-A0A3B0UJ70-F1
#
_cell.length_a   1.000
_cell.length_b   1.000
_cell.length_c   1.000
_cell.angle_alpha   90.00
_cell.angle_beta   90.00
_cell.angle_gamma   90.00
#
_symmetry.space_group_name_H-M   'P 1'
#
loop_
_entity.id
_entity.type
_entity.pdbx_description
1 polymer ?
#
loop_
_entity_poly.entity_id
_entity_poly.type
_entity_poly.pdbx_seq_one_letter_code
_entity_poly.pdbx_strand_id
1 'polypeptide(L)' 'MEFGGEPIFKGISFHIGNKERIGLAGKNGAGKTTLLRILVGEQEPTGGEVIVPESETIGYLPQE' A
#
# COMPACT_ATOMS: atom_id res chain seq x y z
N MET A 1 -2.57 -11.76 11.36
CA MET A 1 -2.44 -13.24 11.35
C MET A 1 -1.84 -13.63 10.02
N GLU A 2 -0.74 -14.39 10.02
CA GLU A 2 -0.08 -14.85 8.80
C GLU A 2 -0.57 -16.28 8.49
N PHE A 3 -1.31 -16.44 7.38
CA PHE A 3 -1.74 -17.75 6.90
C PHE A 3 -0.62 -18.28 5.98
N GLY A 4 -0.17 -19.52 6.17
CA GLY A 4 1.10 -20.08 5.66
C GLY A 4 1.28 -20.22 4.14
N GLY A 5 1.11 -19.13 3.39
CA GLY A 5 1.47 -18.98 1.98
C GLY A 5 2.63 -18.00 1.79
N GLU A 6 3.09 -17.86 0.55
CA GLU A 6 4.10 -16.85 0.21
C GLU A 6 3.52 -15.43 0.38
N PRO A 7 4.20 -14.52 1.08
CA PRO A 7 3.68 -13.17 1.29
C PRO A 7 3.63 -12.41 -0.04
N ILE A 8 2.53 -11.68 -0.28
CA ILE A 8 2.38 -10.82 -1.47
C ILE A 8 3.52 -9.80 -1.53
N PHE A 9 3.98 -9.32 -0.37
CA PHE A 9 5.04 -8.33 -0.22
C PHE A 9 6.05 -8.76 0.85
N LYS A 10 7.33 -8.48 0.62
CA LYS A 10 8.39 -8.69 1.61
C LYS A 10 9.34 -7.50 1.61
N GLY A 11 9.42 -6.80 2.74
CA GLY A 11 10.39 -5.73 2.96
C GLY A 11 10.22 -4.51 2.04
N ILE A 12 8.99 -4.18 1.64
CA ILE A 12 8.74 -2.96 0.87
C ILE A 12 9.01 -1.74 1.76
N SER A 13 9.79 -0.80 1.24
CA SER A 13 10.07 0.48 1.90
C SER A 13 10.15 1.57 0.84
N PHE A 14 9.34 2.61 0.99
CA PHE A 14 9.36 3.81 0.16
C PHE A 14 8.80 5.00 0.94
N HIS A 15 9.07 6.19 0.42
CA HIS A 15 8.52 7.46 0.91
C HIS A 15 7.88 8.19 -0.27
N ILE A 16 6.77 8.88 -0.02
CA ILE A 16 6.10 9.74 -1.00
C ILE A 16 6.15 11.16 -0.46
N GLY A 17 6.93 12.00 -1.12
CA GLY A 17 7.10 13.40 -0.76
C GLY A 17 6.04 14.33 -1.35
N ASN A 18 6.03 15.56 -0.85
CA ASN A 18 5.15 16.60 -1.37
C ASN A 18 5.41 16.87 -2.85
N LYS A 19 4.34 16.94 -3.63
CA LYS A 19 4.34 17.16 -5.10
C LYS A 19 4.97 16.01 -5.91
N GLU A 20 5.32 14.89 -5.29
CA GLU A 20 5.74 13.71 -6.02
C GLU A 20 4.57 13.06 -6.73
N ARG A 21 4.86 12.50 -7.92
CA ARG A 21 3.91 11.68 -8.68
C ARG A 21 4.58 10.34 -8.94
N ILE A 22 3.99 9.29 -8.39
CA ILE A 22 4.55 7.93 -8.45
C ILE A 22 3.59 7.05 -9.23
N GLY A 23 4.14 6.20 -10.11
CA GLY A 23 3.39 5.16 -10.80
C GLY A 23 3.65 3.80 -10.18
N LEU A 24 2.59 3.07 -9.84
CA LEU A 24 2.68 1.68 -9.39
C LEU A 24 2.36 0.75 -10.56
N ALA A 25 3.38 0.06 -11.08
CA ALA A 25 3.25 -0.87 -12.20
C ALA A 25 3.54 -2.32 -11.77
N GLY A 26 2.91 -3.27 -12.45
CA GLY A 26 3.07 -4.70 -12.19
C GLY A 26 1.98 -5.52 -12.88
N LYS A 27 2.21 -6.83 -13.04
CA LYS A 27 1.24 -7.76 -13.65
C LYS A 27 -0.06 -7.84 -12.84
N ASN A 28 -1.11 -8.39 -13.43
CA ASN A 28 -2.32 -8.75 -12.68
C ASN A 28 -1.95 -9.79 -11.60
N GLY A 29 -2.51 -9.64 -10.40
CA GLY A 29 -2.14 -10.47 -9.24
C GLY A 29 -0.87 -10.05 -8.51
N ALA A 30 -0.10 -9.05 -8.99
CA ALA A 30 1.12 -8.59 -8.32
C ALA A 30 0.87 -7.79 -7.01
N GLY A 31 -0.37 -7.73 -6.51
CA GLY A 31 -0.69 -7.05 -5.25
C GLY A 31 -1.01 -5.55 -5.34
N LYS A 32 -1.04 -4.92 -6.52
CA LYS A 32 -1.23 -3.46 -6.64
C LYS A 32 -2.43 -2.91 -5.85
N THR A 33 -3.61 -3.51 -6.03
CA THR A 33 -4.83 -3.14 -5.29
C THR A 33 -4.67 -3.39 -3.78
N THR A 34 -4.00 -4.47 -3.39
CA THR A 34 -3.69 -4.76 -1.98
C THR A 34 -2.79 -3.69 -1.37
N LEU A 35 -1.76 -3.23 -2.08
CA LEU A 35 -0.91 -2.14 -1.60
C LEU A 35 -1.70 -0.84 -1.44
N LEU A 36 -2.54 -0.49 -2.41
CA LEU A 36 -3.38 0.70 -2.32
C LEU A 36 -4.32 0.63 -1.11
N ARG A 37 -4.99 -0.51 -0.89
CA ARG A 37 -5.85 -0.76 0.29
C ARG A 37 -5.09 -0.63 1.61
N ILE A 38 -3.85 -1.09 1.67
CA ILE A 38 -2.99 -0.94 2.84
C ILE A 38 -2.66 0.54 3.08
N LEU A 39 -2.31 1.28 2.03
CA LEU A 39 -1.98 2.71 2.15
C LEU A 39 -3.16 3.56 2.62
N VAL A 40 -4.39 3.20 2.22
CA VAL A 40 -5.61 3.95 2.61
C VAL A 40 -6.20 3.45 3.93
N GLY A 41 -5.59 2.45 4.58
CA GLY A 41 -6.06 1.89 5.85
C GLY A 41 -7.27 0.94 5.73
N GLU A 42 -7.71 0.58 4.52
CA GLU A 42 -8.77 -0.42 4.31
C GLU A 42 -8.32 -1.85 4.64
N GLN A 43 -7.00 -2.09 4.66
CA GLN A 43 -6.42 -3.37 5.01
C GLN A 43 -5.16 -3.18 5.87
N GLU A 44 -5.09 -3.83 7.03
CA GLU A 44 -3.88 -3.77 7.85
C GLU A 44 -2.73 -4.58 7.23
N PRO A 45 -1.49 -4.05 7.23
CA PRO A 45 -0.33 -4.84 6.84
C PRO A 45 -0.10 -5.97 7.87
N THR A 46 0.34 -7.13 7.41
CA THR A 46 0.68 -8.25 8.32
C THR A 46 1.94 -7.94 9.15
N GLY A 47 2.78 -7.02 8.70
CA GLY A 47 3.92 -6.48 9.44
C GLY A 47 4.44 -5.19 8.82
N GLY A 48 5.21 -4.43 9.60
CA GLY A 48 5.62 -3.07 9.24
C GLY A 48 4.54 -2.04 9.54
N GLU A 49 4.69 -0.83 9.01
CA GLU A 49 3.79 0.29 9.28
C GLU A 49 3.63 1.20 8.06
N VAL A 50 2.50 1.91 8.01
CA VAL A 50 2.25 3.01 7.08
C VAL A 50 2.11 4.27 7.93
N ILE A 51 3.01 5.23 7.74
CA ILE A 51 3.02 6.49 8.49
C ILE A 51 2.51 7.59 7.58
N VAL A 52 1.44 8.25 8.00
CA VAL A 52 0.84 9.40 7.33
C VAL A 52 0.89 10.58 8.29
N PRO A 53 1.45 11.74 7.90
CA PRO A 53 1.43 12.93 8.75
C PRO A 53 -0.01 13.33 9.10
N GLU A 54 -0.26 13.75 10.34
CA GLU A 54 -1.61 14.14 10.82
C GLU A 54 -2.23 15.30 10.02
N SER A 55 -1.40 16.12 9.36
CA SER A 55 -1.84 17.23 8.53
C SER A 55 -2.29 16.82 7.12
N GLU A 56 -2.10 15.56 6.74
CA GLU A 56 -2.39 15.06 5.40
C GLU A 56 -3.64 14.19 5.38
N THR A 57 -4.30 14.13 4.22
CA THR A 57 -5.44 13.22 4.00
C THR A 57 -5.18 12.37 2.76
N ILE A 58 -5.67 11.13 2.76
CA ILE A 58 -5.53 10.22 1.64
C ILE A 58 -6.86 10.14 0.90
N GLY A 59 -6.86 10.56 -0.37
CA GLY A 59 -7.96 10.31 -1.30
C GLY A 59 -7.77 8.97 -2.01
N TYR A 60 -8.82 8.15 -2.06
CA TYR A 60 -8.81 6.85 -2.72
C TYR A 60 -9.92 6.73 -3.76
N LEU A 61 -9.55 6.33 -4.98
CA LEU A 61 -10.48 5.98 -6.03
C LEU A 61 -10.33 4.48 -6.31
N PRO A 62 -11.27 3.64 -5.87
CA PRO A 62 -11.21 2.21 -6.13
C PRO A 62 -11.38 1.92 -7.62
N GLN A 63 -10.85 0.78 -8.04
CA GLN A 63 -11.12 0.23 -9.36
C GLN A 63 -12.51 -0.41 -9.36
N GLU A 64 -13.41 0.07 -10.23
CA GLU A 64 -14.71 -0.58 -10.51
C GLU A 64 -14.55 -1.93 -11.21
#